data_AF-A0A4Q3DDB4-F1
#
_entry.id   AF-A0A4Q3DDB4-F1
#
_cell.length_a   1.000
_cell.length_b   1.000
_cell.length_c   1.000
_cell.angle_alpha   90.00
_cell.angle_beta   90.00
_cell.angle_gamma   90.00
#
_symmetry.space_group_name_H-M   'P 1'
#
loop_
_entity.id
_entity.type
_entity.pdbx_description
1 polymer ?
#
loop_
_entity_poly.entity_id
_entity_poly.type
_entity_poly.pdbx_seq_one_letter_code
_entity_poly.pdbx_strand_id
1 'polypeptide(L)'
;MKRGLAIFLGCAALLAGCKPAPSAPVSNLTANVAGNQAEDAPPAPVATSAAIAASPLAQWLVGSWSAEANCSSDFIAHYNADGTLQYGEDSGTWTLAGDNVTEAITERFAMESDAPEKLTKPETRTYKVIRIDEGHGTINFEGRKVSIQRC
;
A
#
# COMPACT_ATOMS: atom_id res chain seq x y z
N MET A 1 -43.15 -9.71 35.79
CA MET A 1 -43.84 -8.70 36.63
C MET A 1 -43.02 -8.48 37.91
N LYS A 2 -42.70 -7.21 38.24
CA LYS A 2 -42.35 -6.66 39.58
C LYS A 2 -41.11 -7.27 40.26
N ARG A 3 -40.08 -6.59 40.76
CA ARG A 3 -39.74 -5.23 41.24
C ARG A 3 -38.19 -5.24 41.33
N GLY A 4 -37.41 -4.16 41.41
CA GLY A 4 -37.68 -2.79 41.77
C GLY A 4 -36.37 -2.00 41.77
N LEU A 5 -36.55 -0.68 41.77
CA LEU A 5 -35.59 0.41 41.76
C LEU A 5 -35.08 0.72 43.18
N ALA A 6 -33.78 1.03 43.32
CA ALA A 6 -33.18 1.98 44.29
C ALA A 6 -31.65 1.78 44.31
N ILE A 7 -30.73 2.70 44.64
CA ILE A 7 -30.62 4.16 44.78
C ILE A 7 -29.09 4.41 44.90
N PHE A 8 -28.67 5.60 44.48
CA PHE A 8 -27.34 6.23 44.53
C PHE A 8 -26.47 6.04 45.80
N LEU A 9 -25.18 5.79 45.58
CA LEU A 9 -24.00 6.28 46.33
C LEU A 9 -22.87 6.37 45.27
N GLY A 10 -22.18 7.47 44.95
CA GLY A 10 -21.73 8.58 45.78
C GLY A 10 -20.33 8.31 46.31
N CYS A 11 -19.25 8.67 45.58
CA CYS A 11 -18.02 9.19 46.18
C CYS A 11 -17.05 9.80 45.16
N ALA A 12 -16.22 10.69 45.68
CA ALA A 12 -15.58 11.82 45.01
C ALA A 12 -14.29 11.52 44.23
N ALA A 13 -13.93 12.55 43.47
CA ALA A 13 -12.74 12.74 42.66
C ALA A 13 -11.41 12.61 43.42
N LEU A 14 -10.38 12.21 42.68
CA LEU A 14 -9.00 12.61 42.95
C LEU A 14 -8.38 13.18 41.67
N LEU A 15 -8.49 14.50 41.52
CA LEU A 15 -7.64 15.32 40.68
C LEU A 15 -6.24 15.32 41.33
N ALA A 16 -5.27 14.64 40.73
CA ALA A 16 -3.88 14.76 41.13
C ALA A 16 -3.37 16.15 40.72
N GLY A 17 -3.24 17.03 41.73
CA GLY A 17 -2.73 18.38 41.57
C GLY A 17 -1.23 18.41 41.28
N CYS A 18 -0.86 19.12 40.21
CA CYS A 18 0.50 19.62 40.00
C CYS A 18 0.85 20.64 41.09
N LYS A 19 1.96 20.40 41.78
CA LYS A 19 2.57 21.32 42.75
C LYS A 19 3.61 22.19 42.03
N PRO A 20 3.58 23.52 42.13
CA PRO A 20 4.62 24.36 41.54
C PRO A 20 5.74 24.65 42.55
N ALA A 21 6.98 24.63 42.10
CA ALA A 21 8.13 25.21 42.79
C ALA A 21 9.21 25.57 41.74
N PRO A 22 10.19 26.42 42.06
CA PRO A 22 10.16 27.86 41.84
C PRO A 22 11.10 28.31 40.71
N SER A 23 10.81 29.45 40.09
CA SER A 23 11.66 30.07 39.06
C SER A 23 12.80 30.91 39.66
N ALA A 24 14.02 30.74 39.15
CA ALA A 24 15.12 31.71 39.17
C ALA A 24 16.14 31.36 38.04
N PRO A 25 17.06 32.26 37.64
CA PRO A 25 16.90 33.12 36.46
C PRO A 25 17.86 32.82 35.29
N VAL A 26 17.54 33.46 34.17
CA VAL A 26 18.16 33.49 32.83
C VAL A 26 19.69 33.49 32.74
N SER A 27 20.22 32.73 31.76
CA SER A 27 21.42 33.08 30.99
C SER A 27 21.36 32.49 29.58
N ASN A 28 21.66 33.35 28.61
CA ASN A 28 21.55 33.15 27.17
C ASN A 28 22.34 31.94 26.63
N LEU A 29 21.71 31.13 25.79
CA LEU A 29 22.36 30.58 24.59
C LEU A 29 21.30 30.14 23.58
N THR A 30 21.35 30.75 22.40
CA THR A 30 20.70 30.32 21.16
C THR A 30 20.82 28.81 20.93
N ALA A 31 19.69 28.11 20.80
CA ALA A 31 19.67 26.75 20.28
C ALA A 31 18.40 26.50 19.47
N ASN A 32 18.63 26.00 18.27
CA ASN A 32 17.71 25.78 17.16
C ASN A 32 16.37 25.14 17.53
N VAL A 33 15.33 25.57 16.82
CA VAL A 33 14.08 24.84 16.63
C VAL A 33 14.41 23.47 16.05
N ALA A 34 14.46 22.45 16.91
CA ALA A 34 14.41 21.06 16.50
C ALA A 34 12.97 20.76 16.06
N GLY A 35 12.68 21.03 14.78
CA GLY A 35 11.53 20.44 14.12
C GLY A 35 11.73 18.93 14.07
N ASN A 36 10.77 18.19 14.61
CA ASN A 36 10.67 16.74 14.40
C ASN A 36 10.64 16.47 12.89
N GLN A 37 11.78 16.06 12.32
CA GLN A 37 11.78 15.44 11.01
C GLN A 37 11.18 14.04 11.20
N ALA A 38 9.99 13.84 10.64
CA ALA A 38 9.57 12.50 10.29
C ALA A 38 10.63 11.98 9.31
N GLU A 39 11.34 10.93 9.71
CA GLU A 39 12.26 10.18 8.87
C GLU A 39 11.50 9.74 7.62
N ASP A 40 11.87 10.29 6.47
CA ASP A 40 11.36 9.88 5.16
C ASP A 40 11.82 8.44 4.96
N ALA A 41 10.88 7.49 5.08
CA ALA A 41 11.18 6.08 4.85
C ALA A 41 11.74 5.94 3.42
N PRO A 42 12.80 5.13 3.20
CA PRO A 42 13.37 4.97 1.87
C PRO A 42 12.28 4.63 0.85
N PRO A 43 12.28 5.27 -0.34
CA PRO A 43 11.28 4.96 -1.36
C PRO A 43 11.34 3.47 -1.66
N ALA A 44 10.17 2.82 -1.65
CA ALA A 44 10.06 1.41 -1.96
C ALA A 44 10.75 1.13 -3.31
N PRO A 45 11.57 0.07 -3.42
CA PRO A 45 12.38 -0.17 -4.60
C PRO A 45 11.47 -0.45 -5.80
N VAL A 46 11.40 0.47 -6.77
CA VAL A 46 10.72 0.23 -8.06
C VAL A 46 11.46 -0.90 -8.80
N ALA A 47 10.74 -1.78 -9.49
CA ALA A 47 11.40 -2.74 -10.38
C ALA A 47 12.17 -1.98 -11.46
N THR A 48 13.48 -1.84 -11.28
CA THR A 48 14.34 -1.30 -12.33
C THR A 48 14.50 -2.34 -13.43
N SER A 49 14.72 -1.91 -14.67
CA SER A 49 14.98 -2.83 -15.77
C SER A 49 16.15 -3.80 -15.49
N ALA A 50 17.12 -3.38 -14.67
CA ALA A 50 18.21 -4.25 -14.22
C ALA A 50 17.75 -5.34 -13.23
N ALA A 51 16.89 -4.99 -12.26
CA ALA A 51 16.33 -5.96 -11.32
C ALA A 51 15.40 -6.97 -12.02
N ILE A 52 14.62 -6.50 -13.00
CA ILE A 52 13.77 -7.36 -13.84
C ILE A 52 14.62 -8.32 -14.66
N ALA A 53 15.69 -7.83 -15.30
CA ALA A 53 16.59 -8.65 -16.09
C ALA A 53 17.30 -9.75 -15.27
N ALA A 54 17.43 -9.57 -13.95
CA ALA A 54 18.08 -10.53 -13.07
C ALA A 54 17.15 -11.63 -12.52
N SER A 55 15.83 -11.54 -12.72
CA SER A 55 14.85 -12.50 -12.18
C SER A 55 14.07 -13.20 -13.29
N PRO A 56 14.21 -14.53 -13.45
CA PRO A 56 13.42 -15.29 -14.43
C PRO A 56 11.90 -15.17 -14.23
N LEU A 57 11.45 -14.99 -12.98
CA LEU A 57 10.04 -14.77 -12.68
C LEU A 57 9.59 -13.37 -13.09
N ALA A 58 10.42 -12.34 -12.88
CA ALA A 58 10.12 -10.99 -13.34
C ALA A 58 10.09 -10.93 -14.87
N GLN A 59 11.06 -11.56 -15.55
CA GLN A 59 11.09 -11.67 -17.01
C GLN A 59 9.84 -12.36 -17.57
N TRP A 60 9.38 -13.42 -16.90
CA TRP A 60 8.16 -14.12 -17.28
C TRP A 60 6.91 -13.25 -17.08
N LEU A 61 6.84 -12.50 -15.97
CA LEU A 61 5.69 -11.67 -15.62
C LEU A 61 5.54 -10.45 -16.55
N VAL A 62 6.64 -9.94 -17.11
CA VAL A 62 6.58 -8.84 -18.09
C VAL A 62 5.70 -9.21 -19.28
N GLY A 63 4.62 -8.46 -19.49
CA GLY A 63 3.62 -8.72 -20.53
C GLY A 63 2.20 -8.43 -20.06
N SER A 64 1.23 -8.92 -20.83
CA SER A 64 -0.20 -8.74 -20.59
C SER A 64 -0.80 -10.01 -20.00
N TRP A 65 -1.65 -9.88 -18.97
CA TRP A 65 -2.22 -11.02 -18.26
C TRP A 65 -3.71 -10.79 -17.97
N SER A 66 -4.50 -11.84 -18.14
CA SER A 66 -5.92 -11.83 -17.79
C SER A 66 -6.27 -13.00 -16.88
N ALA A 67 -7.24 -12.79 -15.99
CA ALA A 67 -7.91 -13.87 -15.28
C ALA A 67 -8.98 -14.57 -16.13
N GLU A 68 -9.34 -14.00 -17.29
CA GLU A 68 -10.32 -14.53 -18.22
C GLU A 68 -9.66 -15.26 -19.39
N ALA A 69 -10.32 -16.34 -19.84
CA ALA A 69 -9.75 -17.29 -20.79
C ALA A 69 -9.56 -16.77 -22.23
N ASN A 70 -10.14 -15.64 -22.61
CA ASN A 70 -10.12 -15.12 -23.98
C ASN A 70 -9.47 -13.74 -24.11
N CYS A 71 -8.87 -13.19 -23.04
CA CYS A 71 -8.27 -11.86 -23.05
C CYS A 71 -9.21 -10.75 -23.56
N SER A 72 -10.52 -10.94 -23.45
CA SER A 72 -11.54 -10.00 -23.96
C SER A 72 -12.11 -9.10 -22.87
N SER A 73 -11.43 -9.02 -21.73
CA SER A 73 -11.82 -8.25 -20.56
C SER A 73 -11.12 -6.89 -20.57
N ASP A 74 -11.76 -5.87 -20.00
CA ASP A 74 -11.10 -4.58 -19.72
C ASP A 74 -10.11 -4.71 -18.54
N PHE A 75 -10.16 -5.81 -17.79
CA PHE A 75 -9.30 -6.10 -16.65
C PHE A 75 -8.06 -6.92 -17.05
N ILE A 76 -7.24 -6.37 -17.95
CA ILE A 76 -5.93 -6.92 -18.33
C ILE A 76 -4.84 -6.18 -17.55
N ALA A 77 -3.98 -6.94 -16.88
CA ALA A 77 -2.79 -6.40 -16.21
C ALA A 77 -1.61 -6.35 -17.19
N HIS A 78 -0.98 -5.20 -17.32
CA HIS A 78 0.22 -4.98 -18.10
C HIS A 78 1.40 -4.69 -17.18
N TYR A 79 2.30 -5.65 -17.02
CA TYR A 79 3.56 -5.48 -16.30
C TYR A 79 4.66 -5.10 -17.28
N ASN A 80 5.10 -3.85 -17.26
CA ASN A 80 6.14 -3.38 -18.18
C ASN A 80 7.54 -3.65 -17.61
N ALA A 81 8.53 -3.81 -18.50
CA ALA A 81 9.92 -4.09 -18.15
C ALA A 81 10.65 -2.90 -17.48
N ASP A 82 10.02 -1.73 -17.43
CA ASP A 82 10.50 -0.54 -16.72
C ASP A 82 9.92 -0.42 -15.30
N GLY A 83 9.11 -1.40 -14.87
CA GLY A 83 8.46 -1.41 -13.57
C GLY A 83 7.13 -0.67 -13.52
N THR A 84 6.60 -0.19 -14.64
CA THR A 84 5.25 0.40 -14.69
C THR A 84 4.16 -0.67 -14.84
N LEU A 85 2.98 -0.34 -14.32
CA LEU A 85 1.79 -1.19 -14.29
C LEU A 85 0.58 -0.43 -14.85
N GLN A 86 -0.21 -1.11 -15.69
CA GLN A 86 -1.59 -0.73 -15.98
C GLN A 86 -2.52 -1.92 -15.70
N TYR A 87 -3.67 -1.68 -15.09
CA TYR A 87 -4.69 -2.69 -14.83
C TYR A 87 -6.09 -2.09 -14.82
N GLY A 88 -6.86 -2.30 -15.89
CA GLY A 88 -8.15 -1.63 -16.07
C GLY A 88 -8.00 -0.11 -15.96
N GLU A 89 -8.71 0.50 -15.02
CA GLU A 89 -8.64 1.94 -14.74
C GLU A 89 -7.41 2.36 -13.92
N ASP A 90 -6.67 1.42 -13.33
CA ASP A 90 -5.54 1.68 -12.45
C ASP A 90 -4.22 1.80 -13.22
N SER A 91 -3.36 2.74 -12.82
CA SER A 91 -1.98 2.79 -13.26
C SER A 91 -1.01 3.08 -12.09
N GLY A 92 0.22 2.59 -12.24
CA GLY A 92 1.25 2.79 -11.22
C GLY A 92 2.52 2.02 -11.50
N THR A 93 3.09 1.42 -10.46
CA THR A 93 4.34 0.66 -10.55
C THR A 93 4.19 -0.73 -9.94
N TRP A 94 5.09 -1.63 -10.31
CA TRP A 94 5.20 -2.95 -9.70
C TRP A 94 6.65 -3.29 -9.35
N THR A 95 6.80 -4.20 -8.41
CA THR A 95 8.07 -4.66 -7.86
C THR A 95 7.98 -6.16 -7.58
N LEU A 96 9.10 -6.87 -7.58
CA LEU A 96 9.15 -8.29 -7.27
C LEU A 96 10.25 -8.58 -6.25
N ALA A 97 9.87 -9.22 -5.14
CA ALA A 97 10.78 -9.75 -4.13
C ALA A 97 10.52 -11.26 -3.96
N GLY A 98 11.43 -12.09 -4.46
CA GLY A 98 11.21 -13.53 -4.54
C GLY A 98 10.02 -13.83 -5.46
N ASP A 99 8.93 -14.35 -4.89
CA ASP A 99 7.67 -14.64 -5.57
C ASP A 99 6.54 -13.67 -5.20
N ASN A 100 6.83 -12.62 -4.42
CA ASN A 100 5.85 -11.61 -4.03
C ASN A 100 5.95 -10.40 -4.97
N VAL A 101 4.87 -10.16 -5.70
CA VAL A 101 4.66 -8.94 -6.47
C VAL A 101 4.03 -7.91 -5.56
N THR A 102 4.57 -6.69 -5.57
CA THR A 102 3.94 -5.54 -4.93
C THR A 102 3.63 -4.50 -5.99
N GLU A 103 2.36 -4.17 -6.12
CA GLU A 103 1.85 -3.12 -6.98
C GLU A 103 1.54 -1.88 -6.15
N ALA A 104 1.96 -0.71 -6.62
CA ALA A 104 1.66 0.58 -6.04
C ALA A 104 0.91 1.43 -7.08
N ILE A 105 -0.40 1.53 -6.91
CA ILE A 105 -1.29 2.31 -7.78
C ILE A 105 -1.18 3.77 -7.37
N THR A 106 -0.93 4.64 -8.34
CA THR A 106 -0.75 6.08 -8.12
C THR A 106 -1.78 6.92 -8.88
N GLU A 107 -2.42 6.34 -9.88
CA GLU A 107 -3.42 6.99 -10.72
C GLU A 107 -4.60 6.04 -10.99
N ARG A 108 -5.80 6.61 -11.11
CA ARG A 108 -7.04 5.88 -11.42
C ARG A 108 -7.91 6.69 -12.38
N PHE A 109 -8.39 6.07 -13.45
CA PHE A 109 -9.43 6.65 -14.27
C PHE A 109 -10.78 6.51 -13.58
N ALA A 110 -11.47 7.64 -13.40
CA ALA A 110 -12.87 7.62 -13.02
C ALA A 110 -13.73 7.58 -14.29
N MET A 111 -14.82 6.82 -14.29
CA MET A 111 -15.72 6.70 -15.45
C MET A 111 -16.21 8.06 -16.00
N GLU A 112 -16.30 9.09 -15.16
CA GLU A 112 -16.79 10.42 -15.51
C GLU A 112 -15.65 11.40 -15.90
N SER A 113 -14.42 10.92 -16.03
CA SER A 113 -13.24 11.74 -16.29
C SER A 113 -12.55 11.39 -17.61
N ASP A 114 -12.15 12.43 -18.35
CA ASP A 114 -11.34 12.30 -19.57
C ASP A 114 -9.85 12.07 -19.29
N ALA A 115 -9.44 12.10 -18.02
CA ALA A 115 -8.05 11.97 -17.58
C ALA A 115 -7.92 11.15 -16.29
N PRO A 116 -6.78 10.48 -16.05
CA PRO A 116 -6.55 9.77 -14.81
C PRO A 116 -6.39 10.74 -13.65
N GLU A 117 -7.02 10.42 -12.52
CA GLU A 117 -6.87 11.14 -11.27
C GLU A 117 -5.68 10.60 -10.49
N LYS A 118 -4.82 11.50 -10.00
CA LYS A 118 -3.72 11.12 -9.11
C LYS A 118 -4.23 10.86 -7.71
N LEU A 119 -3.82 9.73 -7.15
CA LEU A 119 -4.12 9.38 -5.76
C LEU A 119 -3.27 10.21 -4.81
N THR A 120 -3.85 10.66 -3.69
CA THR A 120 -3.14 11.42 -2.65
C THR A 120 -2.07 10.60 -1.94
N LYS A 121 -2.25 9.28 -1.91
CA LYS A 121 -1.27 8.28 -1.47
C LYS A 121 -1.36 7.07 -2.39
N PRO A 122 -0.25 6.36 -2.64
CA PRO A 122 -0.32 5.13 -3.39
C PRO A 122 -1.21 4.09 -2.68
N GLU A 123 -2.05 3.40 -3.44
CA GLU A 123 -2.74 2.20 -2.99
C GLU A 123 -1.85 1.00 -3.27
N THR A 124 -1.43 0.28 -2.24
CA THR A 124 -0.48 -0.82 -2.37
C THR A 124 -1.16 -2.15 -2.15
N ARG A 125 -0.92 -3.11 -3.06
CA ARG A 125 -1.32 -4.51 -2.90
C ARG A 125 -0.14 -5.44 -3.16
N THR A 126 -0.04 -6.49 -2.35
CA THR A 126 1.02 -7.49 -2.45
C THR A 126 0.39 -8.87 -2.55
N TYR A 127 0.85 -9.66 -3.51
CA TYR A 127 0.40 -11.03 -3.71
C TYR A 127 1.52 -11.92 -4.19
N LYS A 128 1.32 -13.22 -3.99
CA LYS A 128 2.26 -14.24 -4.44
C LYS A 128 1.92 -14.67 -5.86
N VAL A 129 2.91 -14.75 -6.73
CA VAL A 129 2.78 -15.29 -8.09
C VAL A 129 3.44 -16.66 -8.17
N ILE A 130 2.75 -17.61 -8.80
CA ILE A 130 3.26 -18.94 -9.10
C ILE A 130 3.17 -19.16 -10.61
N ARG A 131 4.33 -19.29 -11.25
CA ARG A 131 4.42 -19.67 -12.67
C ARG A 131 4.07 -21.15 -12.83
N ILE A 132 3.21 -21.47 -13.80
CA ILE A 132 2.87 -22.84 -14.18
C ILE A 132 3.65 -23.22 -15.44
N ASP A 133 3.53 -22.42 -16.50
CA ASP A 133 4.27 -22.58 -17.75
C ASP A 133 4.62 -21.20 -18.36
N GLU A 134 4.82 -21.11 -19.68
CA GLU A 134 5.11 -19.83 -20.35
C GLU A 134 3.90 -18.88 -20.37
N GLY A 135 2.71 -19.43 -20.57
CA GLY A 135 1.47 -18.67 -20.76
C GLY A 135 0.54 -18.68 -19.56
N HIS A 136 0.81 -19.46 -18.50
CA HIS A 136 -0.12 -19.63 -17.38
C HIS A 136 0.55 -19.48 -16.02
N GLY A 137 -0.21 -18.95 -15.07
CA GLY A 137 0.19 -18.84 -13.68
C GLY A 137 -0.99 -18.76 -12.72
N THR A 138 -0.67 -18.53 -11.45
CA THR A 138 -1.66 -18.28 -10.39
C THR A 138 -1.20 -17.14 -9.50
N ILE A 139 -2.12 -16.21 -9.23
CA ILE A 139 -1.99 -15.19 -8.19
C ILE A 139 -2.64 -15.72 -6.91
N ASN A 140 -1.93 -15.68 -5.79
CA ASN A 140 -2.51 -15.86 -4.47
C ASN A 140 -2.58 -14.50 -3.76
N PHE A 141 -3.80 -13.98 -3.61
CA PHE A 141 -4.06 -12.69 -2.96
C PHE A 141 -5.11 -12.89 -1.87
N GLU A 142 -4.81 -12.46 -0.65
CA GLU A 142 -5.73 -12.54 0.51
C GLU A 142 -6.36 -13.94 0.71
N GLY A 143 -5.57 -15.00 0.51
CA GLY A 143 -6.02 -16.39 0.65
C GLY A 143 -6.82 -16.94 -0.55
N ARG A 144 -7.10 -16.11 -1.57
CA ARG A 144 -7.76 -16.52 -2.81
C ARG A 144 -6.73 -16.85 -3.88
N LYS A 145 -7.00 -17.91 -4.64
CA LYS A 145 -6.22 -18.26 -5.84
C LYS A 145 -6.94 -17.80 -7.09
N VAL A 146 -6.25 -17.09 -7.95
CA VAL A 146 -6.76 -16.60 -9.23
C VAL A 146 -5.83 -17.12 -10.32
N SER A 147 -6.36 -17.95 -11.22
CA SER A 147 -5.63 -18.36 -12.41
C SER A 147 -5.47 -17.17 -13.33
N ILE A 148 -4.28 -17.02 -13.90
CA ILE A 148 -3.99 -16.00 -14.92
C ILE A 148 -3.38 -16.66 -16.14
N GLN A 149 -3.64 -16.06 -17.29
CA GLN A 149 -3.07 -16.46 -18.56
C GLN A 149 -2.56 -15.24 -19.33
N ARG A 150 -1.56 -15.50 -20.18
CA ARG A 150 -0.92 -14.49 -21.00
C ARG A 150 -1.85 -14.08 -22.14
N CYS A 151 -1.86 -12.78 -22.37
CA CYS A 151 -2.31 -12.11 -23.59
C CYS A 151 -1.04 -11.56 -24.28
#